data_AF-A0A8W8JWE7-F1
#
_entry.id   AF-A0A8W8JWE7-F1
#
_cell.length_a   1.000
_cell.length_b   1.000
_cell.length_c   1.000
_cell.angle_alpha   90.00
_cell.angle_beta   90.00
_cell.angle_gamma   90.00
#
_symmetry.space_group_name_H-M   'P 1'
#
loop_
_entity.id
_entity.type
_entity.pdbx_description
1 polymer ?
#
loop_
_entity_poly.entity_id
_entity_poly.type
_entity_poly.pdbx_seq_one_letter_code
_entity_poly.pdbx_strand_id
1 'polypeptide(L)'
;ERSNKVTTCREEFRDIPGHTMCMPDNVNATPNQWGVSETEKNDIVKQHNMLRGSIEPTATDLLTMKWDNRLAEVAEKWAKQCVNQHDKVRSIPTLGSTTVGQNVAGGQPNWTVAIQAWWDEIHLWKYGPEPDTYLGYNGWLKVGHFTQMAQNGTYLVGCGFAVCENEYYKHYYVCNYAAGQSDLGKPYTLGERCSKCPKFCKDGLCDCGDKKCNNGGTLNPETCECECKKIFFGPSCDKLVCPEEDLWICGRTWTPDLCDKFGNLPYDCPYMCGTCKASDAIKAKETSISKSGFTSTHGCKYSGKRASAEECKKYGENGQDKSMCDSRGGTVTCKQCDQFSNVRSEMCPVMCGLCDPPCNGKVCSNGGTLDSETCECACAPPYQPPTCDEADCSKPDNKACPAWPKDYCSKYANVPEKCPKKCGICP
;
A
#
# COMPACT_ATOMS: atom_id res chain seq x y z
N GLU A 1 -39.38 20.87 9.66
CA GLU A 1 -39.09 20.14 10.93
C GLU A 1 -37.74 20.59 11.49
N ARG A 2 -37.52 20.51 12.82
CA ARG A 2 -36.15 20.65 13.37
C ARG A 2 -35.46 19.29 13.29
N SER A 3 -34.53 19.13 12.37
CA SER A 3 -33.62 17.98 12.35
C SER A 3 -32.92 17.87 13.71
N ASN A 4 -33.05 16.71 14.38
CA ASN A 4 -32.36 16.41 15.64
C ASN A 4 -30.86 16.28 15.36
N LYS A 5 -30.16 17.42 15.36
CA LYS A 5 -28.72 17.49 15.10
C LYS A 5 -27.96 16.82 16.24
N VAL A 6 -27.54 15.57 16.03
CA VAL A 6 -26.66 14.83 16.93
C VAL A 6 -25.39 15.65 17.16
N THR A 7 -25.17 16.13 18.39
CA THR A 7 -24.09 17.06 18.72
C THR A 7 -22.70 16.42 18.60
N THR A 8 -22.59 15.11 18.80
CA THR A 8 -21.36 14.32 18.58
C THR A 8 -21.00 14.17 17.10
N CYS A 9 -21.94 14.42 16.18
CA CYS A 9 -21.71 14.37 14.74
C CYS A 9 -20.96 15.64 14.28
N ARG A 10 -19.64 15.65 14.55
CA ARG A 10 -18.71 16.68 14.06
C ARG A 10 -18.65 16.65 12.53
N GLU A 11 -18.26 17.77 11.94
CA GLU A 11 -18.22 17.97 10.48
C GLU A 11 -17.45 16.87 9.75
N GLU A 12 -16.26 16.54 10.25
CA GLU A 12 -15.39 15.45 9.80
C GLU A 12 -16.02 14.04 9.75
N PHE A 13 -17.16 13.80 10.42
CA PHE A 13 -17.88 12.53 10.38
C PHE A 13 -19.22 12.60 9.62
N ARG A 14 -19.70 13.80 9.24
CA ARG A 14 -21.02 13.98 8.58
C ARG A 14 -21.05 13.42 7.17
N ASP A 15 -19.93 13.50 6.48
CA ASP A 15 -19.81 13.07 5.09
C ASP A 15 -19.59 11.55 4.96
N ILE A 16 -19.59 10.82 6.09
CA ILE A 16 -19.44 9.36 6.14
C ILE A 16 -20.82 8.74 6.49
N PRO A 17 -21.53 8.12 5.52
CA PRO A 17 -22.88 7.60 5.74
C PRO A 17 -22.93 6.54 6.85
N GLY A 18 -23.85 6.73 7.81
CA GLY A 18 -24.07 5.79 8.91
C GLY A 18 -22.95 5.73 9.97
N HIS A 19 -22.01 6.68 9.98
CA HIS A 19 -20.92 6.72 10.94
C HIS A 19 -21.39 6.78 12.40
N THR A 20 -20.76 6.00 13.28
CA THR A 20 -21.16 5.83 14.69
C THR A 20 -21.28 7.15 15.47
N MET A 21 -20.37 8.12 15.24
CA MET A 21 -20.45 9.48 15.84
C MET A 21 -21.75 10.24 15.53
N CYS A 22 -22.46 9.86 14.48
CA CYS A 22 -23.69 10.49 14.01
C CYS A 22 -24.96 9.74 14.39
N MET A 23 -24.87 8.63 15.12
CA MET A 23 -26.02 7.97 15.75
C MET A 23 -26.52 8.79 16.95
N PRO A 24 -27.82 8.78 17.29
CA PRO A 24 -28.28 9.23 18.61
C PRO A 24 -27.68 8.32 19.71
N ASP A 25 -27.63 8.79 20.96
CA ASP A 25 -27.32 7.91 22.10
C ASP A 25 -28.57 7.05 22.41
N ASN A 26 -28.38 5.78 22.84
CA ASN A 26 -29.50 4.95 23.26
C ASN A 26 -30.08 5.50 24.58
N VAL A 27 -31.42 5.55 24.69
CA VAL A 27 -32.13 6.01 25.88
C VAL A 27 -31.85 5.16 27.13
N ASN A 28 -31.37 3.93 26.94
CA ASN A 28 -30.99 3.02 28.02
C ASN A 28 -29.56 3.26 28.56
N ALA A 29 -28.76 4.12 27.93
CA ALA A 29 -27.45 4.51 28.45
C ALA A 29 -27.61 5.46 29.65
N THR A 30 -27.15 5.03 30.82
CA THR A 30 -27.41 5.72 32.09
C THR A 30 -26.73 7.11 32.13
N PRO A 31 -27.48 8.21 32.37
CA PRO A 31 -26.95 9.57 32.35
C PRO A 31 -25.68 9.76 33.20
N ASN A 32 -24.61 10.24 32.55
CA ASN A 32 -23.29 10.52 33.13
C ASN A 32 -22.57 9.29 33.73
N GLN A 33 -22.94 8.07 33.33
CA GLN A 33 -22.23 6.83 33.69
C GLN A 33 -21.61 6.19 32.44
N TRP A 34 -20.72 6.94 31.79
CA TRP A 34 -19.99 6.52 30.60
C TRP A 34 -18.61 7.18 30.56
N GLY A 35 -17.78 6.70 29.64
CA GLY A 35 -16.43 7.19 29.41
C GLY A 35 -15.38 6.49 30.26
N VAL A 36 -14.12 6.87 30.02
CA VAL A 36 -12.93 6.20 30.59
C VAL A 36 -12.06 7.25 31.26
N SER A 37 -11.84 7.10 32.57
CA SER A 37 -11.01 8.00 33.37
C SER A 37 -9.54 7.93 32.97
N GLU A 38 -8.77 8.97 33.27
CA GLU A 38 -7.35 9.02 32.89
C GLU A 38 -6.52 7.86 33.50
N THR A 39 -6.88 7.40 34.71
CA THR A 39 -6.29 6.19 35.31
C THR A 39 -6.61 4.95 34.48
N GLU A 40 -7.88 4.75 34.12
CA GLU A 40 -8.28 3.60 33.30
C GLU A 40 -7.62 3.62 31.92
N LYS A 41 -7.49 4.77 31.25
CA LYS A 41 -6.76 4.85 29.96
C LYS A 41 -5.34 4.31 30.06
N ASN A 42 -4.63 4.71 31.12
CA ASN A 42 -3.27 4.26 31.40
C ASN A 42 -3.23 2.76 31.73
N ASP A 43 -4.14 2.26 32.55
CA ASP A 43 -4.22 0.85 32.92
C ASP A 43 -4.60 -0.05 31.72
N ILE A 44 -5.53 0.39 30.87
CA ILE A 44 -5.91 -0.28 29.62
C ILE A 44 -4.67 -0.44 28.71
N VAL A 45 -3.97 0.65 28.40
CA VAL A 45 -2.77 0.62 27.54
C VAL A 45 -1.66 -0.23 28.16
N LYS A 46 -1.44 -0.08 29.47
CA LYS A 46 -0.45 -0.86 30.23
C LYS A 46 -0.74 -2.35 30.17
N GLN A 47 -1.98 -2.78 30.38
CA GLN A 47 -2.34 -4.20 30.32
C GLN A 47 -2.19 -4.76 28.89
N HIS A 48 -2.64 -4.03 27.86
CA HIS A 48 -2.42 -4.44 26.47
C HIS A 48 -0.93 -4.64 26.17
N ASN A 49 -0.07 -3.71 26.59
CA ASN A 49 1.38 -3.82 26.37
C ASN A 49 2.05 -4.91 27.21
N MET A 50 1.64 -5.12 28.47
CA MET A 50 2.13 -6.23 29.30
C MET A 50 1.82 -7.59 28.66
N LEU A 51 0.60 -7.77 28.16
CA LEU A 51 0.16 -9.00 27.50
C LEU A 51 0.91 -9.22 26.17
N ARG A 52 0.96 -8.21 25.30
CA ARG A 52 1.75 -8.26 24.04
C ARG A 52 3.23 -8.52 24.28
N GLY A 53 3.84 -7.83 25.24
CA GLY A 53 5.27 -7.95 25.56
C GLY A 53 5.69 -9.31 26.12
N SER A 54 4.73 -10.09 26.62
CA SER A 54 4.91 -11.44 27.17
C SER A 54 4.29 -12.57 26.33
N ILE A 55 3.76 -12.27 25.13
CA ILE A 55 3.11 -13.26 24.26
C ILE A 55 4.00 -14.46 23.94
N GLU A 56 3.41 -15.66 23.89
CA GLU A 56 4.05 -16.87 23.39
C GLU A 56 3.15 -17.56 22.35
N PRO A 57 3.68 -18.08 21.23
CA PRO A 57 5.10 -18.06 20.85
C PRO A 57 5.61 -16.66 20.50
N THR A 58 6.89 -16.39 20.72
CA THR A 58 7.52 -15.06 20.58
C THR A 58 7.32 -14.39 19.20
N ALA A 59 7.26 -13.07 19.22
CA ALA A 59 7.00 -12.21 18.06
C ALA A 59 8.16 -11.24 17.79
N THR A 60 8.52 -11.02 16.52
CA THR A 60 9.66 -10.17 16.15
C THR A 60 9.34 -8.67 16.13
N ASP A 61 8.06 -8.31 15.92
CA ASP A 61 7.63 -7.04 15.32
C ASP A 61 6.41 -6.37 15.98
N LEU A 62 6.04 -6.75 17.21
CA LEU A 62 4.91 -6.13 17.92
C LEU A 62 5.22 -4.69 18.33
N LEU A 63 4.49 -3.73 17.78
CA LEU A 63 4.57 -2.33 18.18
C LEU A 63 3.98 -2.10 19.60
N THR A 64 4.56 -1.17 20.36
CA THR A 64 3.98 -0.68 21.61
C THR A 64 2.68 0.10 21.33
N MET A 65 1.57 -0.34 21.93
CA MET A 65 0.28 0.34 21.83
C MET A 65 0.25 1.63 22.65
N LYS A 66 -0.46 2.64 22.13
CA LYS A 66 -0.65 3.96 22.74
C LYS A 66 -2.13 4.36 22.71
N TRP A 67 -2.55 5.23 23.63
CA TRP A 67 -3.91 5.74 23.64
C TRP A 67 -4.19 6.70 22.48
N ASP A 68 -5.33 6.55 21.80
CA ASP A 68 -5.84 7.52 20.83
C ASP A 68 -7.24 8.00 21.22
N ASN A 69 -7.36 9.31 21.46
CA ASN A 69 -8.62 9.91 21.89
C ASN A 69 -9.73 9.84 20.81
N ARG A 70 -9.40 9.77 19.51
CA ARG A 70 -10.43 9.69 18.46
C ARG A 70 -11.01 8.29 18.36
N LEU A 71 -10.17 7.26 18.47
CA LEU A 71 -10.63 5.87 18.61
C LEU A 71 -11.55 5.72 19.83
N ALA A 72 -11.18 6.36 20.95
CA ALA A 72 -11.94 6.34 22.20
C ALA A 72 -13.30 7.05 22.09
N GLU A 73 -13.37 8.24 21.45
CA GLU A 73 -14.64 8.95 21.21
C GLU A 73 -15.64 8.09 20.43
N VAL A 74 -15.18 7.39 19.38
CA VAL A 74 -16.03 6.48 18.60
C VAL A 74 -16.41 5.23 19.41
N ALA A 75 -15.50 4.70 20.23
CA ALA A 75 -15.75 3.55 21.09
C ALA A 75 -16.78 3.86 22.18
N GLU A 76 -16.69 5.03 22.84
CA GLU A 76 -17.66 5.46 23.85
C GLU A 76 -19.04 5.64 23.22
N LYS A 77 -19.09 6.27 22.04
CA LYS A 77 -20.33 6.44 21.29
C LYS A 77 -21.01 5.11 20.96
N TRP A 78 -20.22 4.08 20.68
CA TRP A 78 -20.74 2.72 20.47
C TRP A 78 -21.16 2.02 21.76
N ALA A 79 -20.38 2.14 22.84
CA ALA A 79 -20.76 1.60 24.16
C ALA A 79 -22.12 2.16 24.62
N LYS A 80 -22.39 3.45 24.37
CA LYS A 80 -23.67 4.13 24.61
C LYS A 80 -24.82 3.68 23.69
N GLN A 81 -24.62 2.70 22.81
CA GLN A 81 -25.72 2.01 22.12
C GLN A 81 -26.25 0.81 22.91
N CYS A 82 -25.56 0.39 23.97
CA CYS A 82 -25.95 -0.70 24.88
C CYS A 82 -26.17 -2.06 24.18
N VAL A 83 -25.34 -2.40 23.19
CA VAL A 83 -25.43 -3.66 22.44
C VAL A 83 -24.10 -4.42 22.44
N ASN A 84 -24.14 -5.73 22.68
CA ASN A 84 -22.95 -6.60 22.65
C ASN A 84 -22.67 -7.11 21.23
N GLN A 85 -22.45 -6.19 20.29
CA GLN A 85 -22.17 -6.48 18.88
C GLN A 85 -21.28 -5.38 18.29
N HIS A 86 -20.78 -5.58 17.07
CA HIS A 86 -19.98 -4.60 16.35
C HIS A 86 -20.82 -3.54 15.61
N ASP A 87 -20.36 -2.28 15.62
CA ASP A 87 -20.81 -1.27 14.65
C ASP A 87 -20.26 -1.50 13.25
N LYS A 88 -20.87 -0.82 12.27
CA LYS A 88 -20.52 -0.98 10.85
C LYS A 88 -19.52 0.06 10.34
N VAL A 89 -19.48 1.26 10.94
CA VAL A 89 -18.78 2.42 10.37
C VAL A 89 -18.11 3.23 11.48
N ARG A 90 -16.83 2.88 11.75
CA ARG A 90 -16.00 3.39 12.86
C ARG A 90 -14.68 4.04 12.42
N SER A 91 -14.58 4.44 11.16
CA SER A 91 -13.36 4.99 10.57
C SER A 91 -12.97 6.33 11.20
N ILE A 92 -11.68 6.58 11.40
CA ILE A 92 -11.19 7.87 11.89
C ILE A 92 -10.67 8.68 10.71
N PRO A 93 -11.27 9.84 10.34
CA PRO A 93 -10.88 10.62 9.18
C PRO A 93 -9.38 10.91 9.04
N THR A 94 -8.68 11.26 10.14
CA THR A 94 -7.22 11.49 10.09
C THR A 94 -6.39 10.22 9.86
N LEU A 95 -6.95 9.03 10.11
CA LEU A 95 -6.28 7.77 9.81
C LEU A 95 -6.51 7.31 8.36
N GLY A 96 -7.35 7.98 7.58
CA GLY A 96 -7.61 7.68 6.16
C GLY A 96 -8.05 6.22 5.94
N SER A 97 -7.33 5.50 5.07
CA SER A 97 -7.64 4.09 4.76
C SER A 97 -7.21 3.07 5.81
N THR A 98 -6.59 3.48 6.92
CA THR A 98 -6.23 2.56 8.00
C THR A 98 -7.50 1.95 8.58
N THR A 99 -7.67 0.64 8.39
CA THR A 99 -8.77 -0.14 8.97
C THR A 99 -8.79 0.01 10.48
N VAL A 100 -9.98 0.18 11.06
CA VAL A 100 -10.18 0.26 12.51
C VAL A 100 -10.84 -1.04 12.99
N GLY A 101 -10.11 -1.81 13.78
CA GLY A 101 -10.60 -3.00 14.45
C GLY A 101 -11.40 -2.65 15.71
N GLN A 102 -12.07 -3.65 16.31
CA GLN A 102 -12.82 -3.45 17.55
C GLN A 102 -12.96 -4.74 18.34
N ASN A 103 -12.79 -4.65 19.66
CA ASN A 103 -13.23 -5.65 20.63
C ASN A 103 -14.41 -5.10 21.43
N VAL A 104 -15.40 -5.96 21.75
CA VAL A 104 -16.61 -5.61 22.51
C VAL A 104 -16.79 -6.63 23.64
N ALA A 105 -17.24 -6.18 24.81
CA ALA A 105 -17.63 -7.06 25.90
C ALA A 105 -18.83 -6.49 26.68
N GLY A 106 -19.68 -7.39 27.17
CA GLY A 106 -20.79 -7.09 28.05
C GLY A 106 -20.66 -7.76 29.42
N GLY A 107 -21.08 -7.08 30.48
CA GLY A 107 -21.31 -7.67 31.81
C GLY A 107 -20.08 -7.84 32.69
N GLN A 108 -18.90 -7.46 32.22
CA GLN A 108 -17.66 -7.54 33.01
C GLN A 108 -17.66 -6.53 34.17
N PRO A 109 -16.94 -6.79 35.28
CA PRO A 109 -16.93 -5.90 36.45
C PRO A 109 -16.03 -4.67 36.27
N ASN A 110 -14.98 -4.74 35.45
CA ASN A 110 -14.03 -3.67 35.18
C ASN A 110 -13.23 -3.94 33.89
N TRP A 111 -12.45 -2.94 33.46
CA TRP A 111 -11.56 -3.04 32.29
C TRP A 111 -10.56 -4.20 32.38
N THR A 112 -9.98 -4.45 33.56
CA THR A 112 -8.96 -5.49 33.72
C THR A 112 -9.48 -6.87 33.38
N VAL A 113 -10.70 -7.19 33.84
CA VAL A 113 -11.37 -8.46 33.52
C VAL A 113 -11.83 -8.51 32.07
N ALA A 114 -12.32 -7.41 31.50
CA ALA A 114 -12.71 -7.36 30.08
C ALA A 114 -11.53 -7.60 29.13
N ILE A 115 -10.39 -6.94 29.38
CA ILE A 115 -9.17 -7.09 28.58
C ILE A 115 -8.57 -8.48 28.76
N GLN A 116 -8.60 -9.04 29.97
CA GLN A 116 -8.12 -10.40 30.20
C GLN A 116 -8.99 -11.43 29.47
N ALA A 117 -10.32 -11.30 29.54
CA ALA A 117 -11.24 -12.20 28.85
C ALA A 117 -11.07 -12.19 27.32
N TRP A 118 -10.73 -11.03 26.72
CA TRP A 118 -10.36 -10.95 25.31
C TRP A 118 -9.02 -11.63 25.01
N TRP A 119 -8.05 -11.55 25.92
CA TRP A 119 -6.73 -12.16 25.73
C TRP A 119 -6.72 -13.67 25.94
N ASP A 120 -7.50 -14.18 26.89
CA ASP A 120 -7.55 -15.61 27.28
C ASP A 120 -7.99 -16.53 26.13
N GLU A 121 -8.56 -15.97 25.05
CA GLU A 121 -8.77 -16.67 23.77
C GLU A 121 -7.46 -17.26 23.18
N ILE A 122 -6.28 -16.76 23.58
CA ILE A 122 -4.97 -17.35 23.28
C ILE A 122 -4.90 -18.85 23.63
N HIS A 123 -5.64 -19.30 24.65
CA HIS A 123 -5.68 -20.70 25.07
C HIS A 123 -6.45 -21.61 24.09
N LEU A 124 -7.26 -21.03 23.20
CA LEU A 124 -7.94 -21.73 22.12
C LEU A 124 -7.14 -21.67 20.81
N TRP A 125 -6.37 -20.60 20.62
CA TRP A 125 -5.66 -20.25 19.39
C TRP A 125 -4.36 -21.06 19.16
N LYS A 126 -3.93 -21.14 17.89
CA LYS A 126 -2.65 -21.72 17.46
C LYS A 126 -2.02 -20.90 16.34
N TYR A 127 -0.74 -20.55 16.47
CA TYR A 127 0.00 -19.83 15.41
C TYR A 127 0.13 -20.66 14.14
N GLY A 128 -0.26 -20.09 13.00
CA GLY A 128 -0.03 -20.63 11.66
C GLY A 128 -1.29 -21.09 10.92
N PRO A 129 -2.06 -22.06 11.45
CA PRO A 129 -3.30 -22.53 10.83
C PRO A 129 -4.44 -21.51 10.93
N GLU A 130 -5.38 -21.57 9.98
CA GLU A 130 -6.65 -20.83 10.07
C GLU A 130 -7.50 -21.32 11.24
N PRO A 131 -8.17 -20.45 12.03
CA PRO A 131 -8.96 -20.84 13.20
C PRO A 131 -9.98 -21.95 12.96
N ASP A 132 -10.65 -21.94 11.81
CA ASP A 132 -11.65 -22.94 11.46
C ASP A 132 -11.06 -24.36 11.32
N THR A 133 -9.75 -24.50 11.11
CA THR A 133 -9.06 -25.81 11.02
C THR A 133 -8.86 -26.51 12.36
N TYR A 134 -8.89 -25.78 13.48
CA TYR A 134 -8.69 -26.34 14.83
C TYR A 134 -9.78 -26.01 15.85
N LEU A 135 -10.67 -25.04 15.57
CA LEU A 135 -11.86 -24.72 16.38
C LEU A 135 -13.19 -25.06 15.70
N GLY A 136 -13.14 -25.57 14.46
CA GLY A 136 -14.30 -25.83 13.62
C GLY A 136 -15.01 -24.55 13.17
N TYR A 137 -16.21 -24.71 12.61
CA TYR A 137 -17.03 -23.60 12.12
C TYR A 137 -17.21 -22.49 13.17
N ASN A 138 -17.11 -21.23 12.72
CA ASN A 138 -17.04 -20.03 13.57
C ASN A 138 -15.82 -20.01 14.51
N GLY A 139 -14.68 -20.56 14.11
CA GLY A 139 -13.45 -20.55 14.90
C GLY A 139 -12.96 -19.13 15.17
N TRP A 140 -13.08 -18.24 14.18
CA TRP A 140 -12.70 -16.83 14.28
C TRP A 140 -13.46 -16.04 15.37
N LEU A 141 -14.73 -16.37 15.65
CA LEU A 141 -15.51 -15.74 16.74
C LEU A 141 -15.00 -16.08 18.14
N LYS A 142 -14.08 -17.03 18.27
CA LYS A 142 -13.53 -17.53 19.55
C LYS A 142 -12.07 -17.09 19.78
N VAL A 143 -11.45 -16.43 18.79
CA VAL A 143 -10.04 -15.98 18.84
C VAL A 143 -9.84 -14.54 18.33
N GLY A 144 -10.89 -13.94 17.77
CA GLY A 144 -10.84 -12.64 17.12
C GLY A 144 -10.50 -11.48 18.04
N HIS A 145 -10.78 -11.58 19.35
CA HIS A 145 -10.43 -10.53 20.30
C HIS A 145 -8.94 -10.59 20.64
N PHE A 146 -8.42 -11.79 20.88
CA PHE A 146 -6.99 -12.01 21.12
C PHE A 146 -6.16 -11.62 19.89
N THR A 147 -6.52 -12.09 18.69
CA THR A 147 -5.74 -11.79 17.47
C THR A 147 -5.70 -10.30 17.17
N GLN A 148 -6.75 -9.55 17.49
CA GLN A 148 -6.76 -8.09 17.39
C GLN A 148 -5.82 -7.42 18.41
N MET A 149 -5.75 -7.95 19.63
CA MET A 149 -4.78 -7.48 20.64
C MET A 149 -3.33 -7.90 20.30
N ALA A 150 -3.15 -9.00 19.56
CA ALA A 150 -1.85 -9.55 19.17
C ALA A 150 -1.34 -9.06 17.80
N GLN A 151 -2.12 -8.32 17.01
CA GLN A 151 -1.72 -7.86 15.68
C GLN A 151 -0.49 -6.93 15.74
N ASN A 152 0.53 -7.20 14.93
CA ASN A 152 1.81 -6.49 14.90
C ASN A 152 1.67 -4.98 14.59
N GLY A 153 0.96 -4.64 13.51
CA GLY A 153 0.70 -3.28 13.04
C GLY A 153 -0.32 -2.48 13.86
N THR A 154 -0.88 -3.07 14.92
CA THR A 154 -1.77 -2.35 15.84
C THR A 154 -0.97 -1.67 16.92
N TYR A 155 -0.92 -0.34 16.89
CA TYR A 155 -0.17 0.49 17.83
C TYR A 155 -0.98 1.66 18.42
N LEU A 156 -2.23 1.83 17.99
CA LEU A 156 -3.18 2.76 18.60
C LEU A 156 -4.38 1.98 19.12
N VAL A 157 -4.80 2.31 20.34
CA VAL A 157 -6.02 1.80 20.97
C VAL A 157 -6.79 2.97 21.60
N GLY A 158 -8.11 2.97 21.49
CA GLY A 158 -8.95 3.93 22.19
C GLY A 158 -10.27 3.27 22.57
N CYS A 159 -10.63 3.38 23.84
CA CYS A 159 -11.73 2.60 24.42
C CYS A 159 -12.80 3.49 25.03
N GLY A 160 -13.99 2.92 25.15
CA GLY A 160 -15.18 3.56 25.68
C GLY A 160 -16.01 2.60 26.52
N PHE A 161 -16.72 3.15 27.50
CA PHE A 161 -17.51 2.42 28.47
C PHE A 161 -18.88 3.08 28.65
N ALA A 162 -19.91 2.29 28.93
CA ALA A 162 -21.22 2.78 29.35
C ALA A 162 -21.91 1.81 30.32
N VAL A 163 -22.62 2.37 31.29
CA VAL A 163 -23.59 1.64 32.12
C VAL A 163 -24.97 1.73 31.48
N CYS A 164 -25.68 0.60 31.37
CA CYS A 164 -27.05 0.51 30.86
C CYS A 164 -27.89 -0.38 31.78
N GLU A 165 -28.57 0.23 32.77
CA GLU A 165 -29.20 -0.50 33.89
C GLU A 165 -30.35 -1.45 33.51
N ASN A 166 -30.97 -1.27 32.34
CA ASN A 166 -32.16 -2.02 31.89
C ASN A 166 -31.88 -2.96 30.70
N GLU A 167 -30.62 -3.28 30.44
CA GLU A 167 -30.17 -4.07 29.28
C GLU A 167 -29.65 -5.46 29.71
N TYR A 168 -29.50 -6.39 28.76
CA TYR A 168 -29.05 -7.76 29.07
C TYR A 168 -27.72 -7.79 29.83
N TYR A 169 -26.83 -6.85 29.53
CA TYR A 169 -25.65 -6.54 30.33
C TYR A 169 -25.77 -5.14 30.92
N LYS A 170 -25.41 -5.00 32.20
CA LYS A 170 -25.33 -3.68 32.86
C LYS A 170 -24.17 -2.83 32.36
N HIS A 171 -23.05 -3.45 31.98
CA HIS A 171 -21.81 -2.77 31.60
C HIS A 171 -21.43 -3.14 30.17
N TYR A 172 -21.10 -2.14 29.36
CA TYR A 172 -20.60 -2.32 27.99
C TYR A 172 -19.21 -1.72 27.84
N TYR A 173 -18.28 -2.51 27.30
CA TYR A 173 -16.89 -2.17 27.04
C TYR A 173 -16.62 -2.28 25.55
N VAL A 174 -16.02 -1.24 24.96
CA VAL A 174 -15.63 -1.20 23.55
C VAL A 174 -14.20 -0.68 23.46
N CYS A 175 -13.32 -1.37 22.76
CA CYS A 175 -12.02 -0.85 22.37
C CYS A 175 -11.90 -0.85 20.86
N ASN A 176 -11.58 0.29 20.26
CA ASN A 176 -11.24 0.43 18.85
C ASN A 176 -9.71 0.42 18.67
N TYR A 177 -9.22 -0.20 17.59
CA TYR A 177 -7.81 -0.48 17.36
C TYR A 177 -7.36 0.00 15.97
N ALA A 178 -6.18 0.61 15.86
CA ALA A 178 -5.58 0.93 14.56
C ALA A 178 -4.10 0.49 14.47
N ALA A 179 -3.70 -0.27 13.44
CA ALA A 179 -4.57 -0.91 12.43
C ALA A 179 -5.51 -1.97 13.04
N GLY A 180 -6.62 -2.26 12.37
CA GLY A 180 -7.43 -3.46 12.62
C GLY A 180 -6.72 -4.73 12.16
N GLN A 181 -7.12 -5.88 12.69
CA GLN A 181 -6.53 -7.17 12.36
C GLN A 181 -6.74 -7.57 10.89
N SER A 182 -5.76 -8.25 10.32
CA SER A 182 -5.78 -8.72 8.92
C SER A 182 -5.57 -10.23 8.75
N ASP A 183 -4.95 -10.89 9.74
CA ASP A 183 -4.65 -12.33 9.71
C ASP A 183 -4.88 -12.92 11.11
N LEU A 184 -5.72 -13.94 11.21
CA LEU A 184 -6.08 -14.60 12.46
C LEU A 184 -5.13 -15.76 12.81
N GLY A 185 -4.52 -16.39 11.80
CA GLY A 185 -3.53 -17.46 12.00
C GLY A 185 -2.15 -16.90 12.34
N LYS A 186 -1.80 -15.75 11.77
CA LYS A 186 -0.48 -15.10 11.90
C LYS A 186 -0.63 -13.58 12.14
N PRO A 187 -1.22 -13.16 13.28
CA PRO A 187 -1.35 -11.73 13.62
C PRO A 187 0.01 -11.00 13.77
N TYR A 188 1.10 -11.74 13.91
CA TYR A 188 2.46 -11.20 14.05
C TYR A 188 3.51 -12.08 13.36
N THR A 189 4.73 -11.58 13.20
CA THR A 189 5.85 -12.36 12.65
C THR A 189 6.48 -13.22 13.74
N LEU A 190 6.45 -14.54 13.58
CA LEU A 190 7.08 -15.50 14.51
C LEU A 190 8.60 -15.36 14.50
N GLY A 191 9.22 -15.29 15.67
CA GLY A 191 10.68 -15.31 15.81
C GLY A 191 11.16 -14.71 17.11
N GLU A 192 12.48 -14.47 17.22
CA GLU A 192 13.08 -13.90 18.44
C GLU A 192 12.48 -12.52 18.77
N ARG A 193 12.17 -12.32 20.05
CA ARG A 193 11.48 -11.12 20.57
C ARG A 193 12.24 -9.85 20.18
N CYS A 194 11.53 -8.87 19.60
CA CYS A 194 12.11 -7.63 19.06
C CYS A 194 13.17 -7.76 17.95
N SER A 195 13.41 -8.93 17.35
CA SER A 195 14.46 -9.07 16.32
C SER A 195 14.26 -8.19 15.07
N LYS A 196 13.05 -7.68 14.83
CA LYS A 196 12.76 -6.70 13.77
C LYS A 196 13.03 -5.24 14.19
N CYS A 197 13.23 -4.97 15.47
CA CYS A 197 13.38 -3.63 16.05
C CYS A 197 14.45 -3.56 17.18
N PRO A 198 15.66 -4.13 17.01
CA PRO A 198 16.62 -4.30 18.10
C PRO A 198 17.09 -2.99 18.76
N LYS A 199 17.01 -1.86 18.05
CA LYS A 199 17.35 -0.51 18.55
C LYS A 199 16.24 0.14 19.39
N PHE A 200 15.00 -0.35 19.26
CA PHE A 200 13.79 0.23 19.82
C PHE A 200 13.03 -0.78 20.70
N CYS A 201 13.67 -1.90 21.07
CA CYS A 201 13.06 -2.90 21.93
C CYS A 201 12.92 -2.38 23.36
N LYS A 202 11.72 -2.48 23.90
CA LYS A 202 11.41 -2.18 25.30
C LYS A 202 10.29 -3.10 25.77
N ASP A 203 10.49 -3.76 26.91
CA ASP A 203 9.52 -4.67 27.53
C ASP A 203 8.95 -5.73 26.56
N GLY A 204 9.76 -6.16 25.58
CA GLY A 204 9.38 -7.15 24.56
C GLY A 204 8.66 -6.60 23.33
N LEU A 205 8.56 -5.27 23.18
CA LEU A 205 7.85 -4.57 22.11
C LEU A 205 8.75 -3.54 21.40
N CYS A 206 8.38 -3.19 20.17
CA CYS A 206 8.98 -2.13 19.38
C CYS A 206 8.39 -0.77 19.80
N ASP A 207 9.11 -0.01 20.64
CA ASP A 207 8.68 1.29 21.18
C ASP A 207 9.17 2.46 20.31
N CYS A 208 8.26 2.93 19.45
CA CYS A 208 8.42 4.13 18.63
C CYS A 208 7.70 5.35 19.25
N GLY A 209 7.81 5.61 20.55
CA GLY A 209 7.28 6.82 21.20
C GLY A 209 7.73 8.13 20.52
N ASP A 210 6.88 9.11 20.17
CA ASP A 210 5.40 9.15 20.20
C ASP A 210 4.80 9.22 18.78
N LYS A 211 5.40 8.47 17.85
CA LYS A 211 5.02 8.42 16.44
C LYS A 211 3.57 7.96 16.22
N LYS A 212 2.93 8.62 15.25
CA LYS A 212 1.62 8.31 14.68
C LYS A 212 1.63 8.60 13.18
N CYS A 213 1.13 7.65 12.40
CA CYS A 213 1.02 7.72 10.95
C CYS A 213 -0.44 7.89 10.54
N ASN A 214 -0.73 8.96 9.82
CA ASN A 214 -2.06 9.35 9.38
C ASN A 214 -2.32 8.92 7.92
N ASN A 215 -3.54 9.13 7.43
CA ASN A 215 -3.94 8.95 6.02
C ASN A 215 -3.61 7.58 5.38
N GLY A 216 -3.67 6.49 6.16
CA GLY A 216 -3.35 5.13 5.73
C GLY A 216 -1.89 4.71 5.94
N GLY A 217 -1.03 5.60 6.45
CA GLY A 217 0.39 5.30 6.64
C GLY A 217 0.66 4.22 7.69
N THR A 218 1.66 3.36 7.43
CA THR A 218 2.10 2.29 8.33
C THR A 218 3.34 2.71 9.11
N LEU A 219 3.45 2.31 10.38
CA LEU A 219 4.62 2.59 11.22
C LEU A 219 5.62 1.45 11.07
N ASN A 220 6.80 1.74 10.52
CA ASN A 220 7.85 0.74 10.35
C ASN A 220 8.54 0.46 11.71
N PRO A 221 8.53 -0.78 12.24
CA PRO A 221 9.13 -1.09 13.55
C PRO A 221 10.66 -1.06 13.56
N GLU A 222 11.32 -1.18 12.40
CA GLU A 222 12.78 -1.22 12.28
C GLU A 222 13.40 0.19 12.27
N THR A 223 12.67 1.18 11.71
CA THR A 223 13.13 2.58 11.59
C THR A 223 12.38 3.57 12.47
N CYS A 224 11.20 3.21 12.98
CA CYS A 224 10.23 4.13 13.62
C CYS A 224 9.81 5.31 12.73
N GLU A 225 9.83 5.12 11.41
CA GLU A 225 9.33 6.08 10.42
C GLU A 225 7.97 5.66 9.85
N CYS A 226 7.19 6.64 9.37
CA CYS A 226 5.92 6.38 8.73
C CYS A 226 6.08 6.13 7.23
N GLU A 227 5.67 4.95 6.78
CA GLU A 227 5.54 4.57 5.38
C GLU A 227 4.21 5.11 4.84
N CYS A 228 4.26 6.23 4.16
CA CYS A 228 3.07 6.90 3.65
C CYS A 228 2.50 6.21 2.40
N LYS A 229 1.17 6.20 2.29
CA LYS A 229 0.50 5.87 1.02
C LYS A 229 0.84 6.94 -0.02
N LYS A 230 0.74 6.58 -1.32
CA LYS A 230 0.94 7.53 -2.44
C LYS A 230 0.14 8.81 -2.18
N ILE A 231 0.63 9.95 -2.69
CA ILE A 231 0.11 11.32 -2.47
C ILE A 231 0.24 11.90 -1.05
N PHE A 232 0.61 11.11 -0.04
CA PHE A 232 0.87 11.59 1.32
C PHE A 232 2.36 11.54 1.67
N PHE A 233 2.83 12.56 2.40
CA PHE A 233 4.25 12.78 2.67
C PHE A 233 4.50 13.34 4.08
N GLY A 234 5.77 13.38 4.47
CA GLY A 234 6.24 13.91 5.74
C GLY A 234 6.24 12.90 6.88
N PRO A 235 6.78 13.25 8.06
CA PRO A 235 7.11 12.29 9.13
C PRO A 235 5.90 11.62 9.79
N SER A 236 4.69 12.10 9.50
CA SER A 236 3.41 11.58 10.02
C SER A 236 2.39 11.29 8.90
N CYS A 237 2.79 11.43 7.63
CA CYS A 237 1.91 11.30 6.44
C CYS A 237 0.75 12.32 6.35
N ASP A 238 0.88 13.48 7.00
CA ASP A 238 -0.14 14.54 6.97
C ASP A 238 -0.08 15.46 5.74
N LYS A 239 1.04 15.48 5.01
CA LYS A 239 1.22 16.38 3.87
C LYS A 239 0.65 15.75 2.60
N LEU A 240 -0.57 16.12 2.25
CA LEU A 240 -1.17 15.85 0.94
C LEU A 240 -0.40 16.60 -0.18
N VAL A 241 -0.02 15.89 -1.23
CA VAL A 241 0.55 16.44 -2.48
C VAL A 241 -0.14 15.74 -3.65
N CYS A 242 -1.13 16.42 -4.23
CA CYS A 242 -1.91 15.92 -5.35
C CYS A 242 -1.10 15.86 -6.66
N PRO A 243 -1.35 14.88 -7.55
CA PRO A 243 -0.86 14.91 -8.93
C PRO A 243 -1.55 16.02 -9.73
N GLU A 244 -1.07 16.33 -10.94
CA GLU A 244 -1.72 17.33 -11.81
C GLU A 244 -3.10 16.88 -12.33
N GLU A 245 -3.33 15.56 -12.40
CA GLU A 245 -4.55 14.90 -12.83
C GLU A 245 -4.57 13.43 -12.37
N ASP A 246 -5.73 12.77 -12.48
CA ASP A 246 -5.92 11.35 -12.21
C ASP A 246 -5.30 10.46 -13.32
N LEU A 247 -5.11 9.16 -13.03
CA LEU A 247 -4.79 8.19 -14.07
C LEU A 247 -5.92 8.10 -15.11
N TRP A 248 -5.57 7.87 -16.39
CA TRP A 248 -6.51 7.87 -17.53
C TRP A 248 -7.72 6.94 -17.36
N ILE A 249 -7.57 5.89 -16.57
CA ILE A 249 -8.57 4.83 -16.29
C ILE A 249 -9.67 5.30 -15.31
N CYS A 250 -9.38 6.32 -14.51
CA CYS A 250 -10.29 6.94 -13.56
C CYS A 250 -11.41 7.71 -14.31
N GLY A 251 -12.65 7.56 -13.86
CA GLY A 251 -13.83 8.11 -14.53
C GLY A 251 -14.20 7.38 -15.84
N ARG A 252 -13.54 6.25 -16.15
CA ARG A 252 -13.78 5.44 -17.34
C ARG A 252 -14.06 3.98 -16.97
N THR A 253 -13.00 3.17 -16.84
CA THR A 253 -13.10 1.76 -16.41
C THR A 253 -13.24 1.67 -14.90
N TRP A 254 -12.55 2.55 -14.18
CA TRP A 254 -12.78 2.74 -12.76
C TRP A 254 -13.79 3.87 -12.56
N THR A 255 -14.89 3.56 -11.90
CA THR A 255 -16.00 4.47 -11.61
C THR A 255 -15.96 4.91 -10.14
N PRO A 256 -16.58 6.07 -9.79
CA PRO A 256 -16.52 6.60 -8.42
C PRO A 256 -17.04 5.64 -7.33
N ASP A 257 -17.99 4.76 -7.64
CA ASP A 257 -18.51 3.76 -6.69
C ASP A 257 -17.49 2.67 -6.30
N LEU A 258 -16.34 2.62 -6.98
CA LEU A 258 -15.24 1.73 -6.64
C LEU A 258 -14.31 2.31 -5.58
N CYS A 259 -14.32 3.63 -5.35
CA CYS A 259 -13.46 4.31 -4.38
C CYS A 259 -13.64 3.77 -2.96
N ASP A 260 -14.87 3.42 -2.58
CA ASP A 260 -15.20 2.83 -1.28
C ASP A 260 -14.92 1.32 -1.19
N LYS A 261 -14.70 0.65 -2.33
CA LYS A 261 -14.51 -0.81 -2.43
C LYS A 261 -13.04 -1.21 -2.48
N PHE A 262 -12.19 -0.36 -3.06
CA PHE A 262 -10.78 -0.65 -3.28
C PHE A 262 -9.89 0.41 -2.65
N GLY A 263 -9.23 0.07 -1.54
CA GLY A 263 -8.43 1.00 -0.75
C GLY A 263 -7.23 1.64 -1.46
N ASN A 264 -6.84 1.18 -2.66
CA ASN A 264 -5.83 1.86 -3.48
C ASN A 264 -6.41 2.98 -4.36
N LEU A 265 -7.70 2.91 -4.74
CA LEU A 265 -8.28 3.86 -5.70
C LEU A 265 -8.31 5.32 -5.21
N PRO A 266 -8.55 5.64 -3.92
CA PRO A 266 -8.39 7.01 -3.43
C PRO A 266 -6.98 7.61 -3.60
N TYR A 267 -5.96 6.77 -3.79
CA TYR A 267 -4.57 7.18 -3.99
C TYR A 267 -4.14 7.14 -5.47
N ASP A 268 -4.74 6.26 -6.27
CA ASP A 268 -4.50 6.13 -7.72
C ASP A 268 -5.41 7.05 -8.57
N CYS A 269 -6.59 7.40 -8.05
CA CYS A 269 -7.60 8.28 -8.64
C CYS A 269 -8.08 9.38 -7.64
N PRO A 270 -7.18 10.19 -7.06
CA PRO A 270 -7.54 11.07 -5.97
C PRO A 270 -8.58 12.15 -6.31
N TYR A 271 -8.72 12.59 -7.56
CA TYR A 271 -9.77 13.57 -7.93
C TYR A 271 -11.14 12.91 -8.10
N MET A 272 -11.21 11.76 -8.79
CA MET A 272 -12.42 10.95 -8.93
C MET A 272 -12.97 10.50 -7.56
N CYS A 273 -12.07 10.13 -6.65
CA CYS A 273 -12.41 9.71 -5.29
C CYS A 273 -12.46 10.89 -4.29
N GLY A 274 -12.44 12.14 -4.75
CA GLY A 274 -12.63 13.34 -3.91
C GLY A 274 -11.55 13.62 -2.85
N THR A 275 -10.44 12.87 -2.87
CA THR A 275 -9.29 13.06 -1.96
C THR A 275 -8.51 14.33 -2.31
N CYS A 276 -8.41 14.66 -3.60
CA CYS A 276 -7.87 15.92 -4.11
C CYS A 276 -8.98 16.78 -4.74
N LYS A 277 -8.92 18.10 -4.55
CA LYS A 277 -9.93 19.04 -5.08
C LYS A 277 -9.39 19.72 -6.33
N ALA A 278 -10.25 20.14 -7.26
CA ALA A 278 -9.83 20.79 -8.50
C ALA A 278 -8.89 22.02 -8.31
N SER A 279 -8.98 22.70 -7.16
CA SER A 279 -8.05 23.76 -6.74
C SER A 279 -6.59 23.30 -6.58
N ASP A 280 -6.38 22.03 -6.24
CA ASP A 280 -5.07 21.45 -5.98
C ASP A 280 -4.37 21.06 -7.29
N ALA A 281 -5.14 20.72 -8.33
CA ALA A 281 -4.65 20.55 -9.71
C ALA A 281 -4.11 21.86 -10.29
N ILE A 282 -4.78 22.99 -9.99
CA ILE A 282 -4.33 24.33 -10.41
C ILE A 282 -2.98 24.65 -9.75
N LYS A 283 -2.85 24.45 -8.43
CA LYS A 283 -1.58 24.64 -7.71
C LYS A 283 -0.48 23.70 -8.21
N ALA A 284 -0.79 22.45 -8.52
CA ALA A 284 0.17 21.50 -9.09
C ALA A 284 0.71 22.01 -10.44
N LYS A 285 -0.18 22.52 -11.31
CA LYS A 285 0.16 23.11 -12.61
C LYS A 285 0.93 24.43 -12.48
N GLU A 286 0.57 25.31 -11.54
CA GLU A 286 1.34 26.52 -11.23
C GLU A 286 2.75 26.19 -10.72
N THR A 287 2.90 25.12 -9.93
CA THR A 287 4.20 24.64 -9.44
C THR A 287 5.03 23.92 -10.53
N SER A 288 4.41 23.43 -11.61
CA SER A 288 5.12 22.78 -12.71
C SER A 288 5.51 23.70 -13.88
N ILE A 289 4.98 24.92 -13.94
CA ILE A 289 5.36 25.96 -14.92
C ILE A 289 6.83 26.44 -14.76
N SER A 290 7.49 26.15 -13.63
CA SER A 290 8.94 26.38 -13.45
C SER A 290 9.78 25.10 -13.71
N LYS A 291 9.65 24.52 -14.92
CA LYS A 291 10.47 23.36 -15.34
C LYS A 291 10.96 23.56 -16.78
N SER A 292 12.27 23.46 -16.98
CA SER A 292 12.90 23.58 -18.30
C SER A 292 12.37 22.50 -19.25
N GLY A 293 11.79 22.91 -20.37
CA GLY A 293 11.34 21.98 -21.40
C GLY A 293 12.52 21.28 -22.06
N PHE A 294 12.50 19.95 -22.05
CA PHE A 294 13.44 19.10 -22.78
C PHE A 294 12.76 18.54 -24.03
N THR A 295 13.54 18.19 -25.05
CA THR A 295 13.06 17.41 -26.20
C THR A 295 13.96 16.19 -26.34
N SER A 296 13.37 14.99 -26.35
CA SER A 296 14.12 13.75 -26.48
C SER A 296 14.79 13.63 -27.85
N THR A 297 15.73 12.69 -27.98
CA THR A 297 16.34 12.33 -29.27
C THR A 297 15.33 11.87 -30.33
N HIS A 298 14.11 11.50 -29.90
CA HIS A 298 12.99 11.10 -30.75
C HIS A 298 11.97 12.23 -30.99
N GLY A 299 12.32 13.48 -30.63
CA GLY A 299 11.47 14.66 -30.88
C GLY A 299 10.29 14.84 -29.93
N CYS A 300 10.11 13.96 -28.94
CA CYS A 300 9.04 14.09 -27.96
C CYS A 300 9.41 15.18 -26.93
N LYS A 301 8.46 16.07 -26.63
CA LYS A 301 8.66 17.12 -25.63
C LYS A 301 8.42 16.58 -24.23
N TYR A 302 9.18 17.10 -23.26
CA TYR A 302 9.04 16.77 -21.85
C TYR A 302 9.14 18.04 -21.00
N SER A 303 8.05 18.37 -20.30
CA SER A 303 7.98 19.44 -19.30
C SER A 303 8.15 18.84 -17.90
N GLY A 304 9.40 18.73 -17.43
CA GLY A 304 9.68 18.09 -16.15
C GLY A 304 11.15 18.12 -15.72
N LYS A 305 11.42 17.70 -14.49
CA LYS A 305 12.79 17.36 -14.06
C LYS A 305 13.10 15.97 -14.64
N ARG A 306 14.23 15.81 -15.32
CA ARG A 306 14.68 14.50 -15.80
C ARG A 306 15.18 13.66 -14.63
N ALA A 307 15.00 12.35 -14.73
CA ALA A 307 15.51 11.40 -13.77
C ALA A 307 17.05 11.31 -13.87
N SER A 308 17.72 11.06 -12.75
CA SER A 308 19.14 10.71 -12.74
C SER A 308 19.36 9.29 -13.31
N ALA A 309 20.59 8.98 -13.71
CA ALA A 309 20.93 7.66 -14.23
C ALA A 309 20.55 6.50 -13.27
N GLU A 310 20.67 6.70 -11.96
CA GLU A 310 20.29 5.70 -10.96
C GLU A 310 18.77 5.57 -10.78
N GLU A 311 18.03 6.67 -10.88
CA GLU A 311 16.56 6.64 -10.90
C GLU A 311 16.04 5.95 -12.17
N CYS A 312 16.72 6.14 -13.32
CA CYS A 312 16.34 5.55 -14.60
C CYS A 312 16.34 4.02 -14.60
N LYS A 313 17.18 3.36 -13.80
CA LYS A 313 17.17 1.89 -13.64
C LYS A 313 15.82 1.32 -13.17
N LYS A 314 14.98 2.15 -12.55
CA LYS A 314 13.63 1.77 -12.06
C LYS A 314 12.54 1.95 -13.12
N TYR A 315 12.88 2.45 -14.31
CA TYR A 315 11.93 2.80 -15.36
C TYR A 315 12.12 1.93 -16.61
N GLY A 316 11.04 1.72 -17.36
CA GLY A 316 11.04 0.95 -18.61
C GLY A 316 11.63 -0.47 -18.46
N GLU A 317 12.69 -0.75 -19.21
CA GLU A 317 13.56 -1.93 -19.09
C GLU A 317 14.95 -1.49 -18.62
N ASN A 318 15.15 -1.33 -17.29
CA ASN A 318 16.40 -0.85 -16.69
C ASN A 318 16.93 0.47 -17.31
N GLY A 319 16.03 1.44 -17.50
CA GLY A 319 16.33 2.72 -18.16
C GLY A 319 16.19 2.72 -19.68
N GLN A 320 15.82 1.59 -20.30
CA GLN A 320 15.55 1.48 -21.74
C GLN A 320 14.05 1.58 -22.05
N ASP A 321 13.72 1.98 -23.28
CA ASP A 321 12.36 1.88 -23.82
C ASP A 321 11.98 0.41 -24.09
N LYS A 322 10.71 0.05 -23.95
CA LYS A 322 10.18 -1.27 -24.35
C LYS A 322 10.03 -1.37 -25.86
N SER A 323 10.01 -2.59 -26.40
CA SER A 323 9.87 -2.87 -27.84
C SER A 323 8.62 -2.25 -28.51
N MET A 324 7.60 -1.92 -27.73
CA MET A 324 6.35 -1.29 -28.20
C MET A 324 6.44 0.22 -28.42
N CYS A 325 7.55 0.87 -28.03
CA CYS A 325 7.81 2.28 -28.25
C CYS A 325 8.28 2.54 -29.69
N ASP A 326 7.91 3.67 -30.28
CA ASP A 326 8.29 4.08 -31.65
C ASP A 326 9.82 4.17 -31.81
N SER A 327 10.53 4.54 -30.73
CA SER A 327 12.00 4.46 -30.59
C SER A 327 12.60 3.05 -30.78
N ARG A 328 11.78 2.01 -30.73
CA ARG A 328 12.12 0.60 -31.01
C ARG A 328 11.29 -0.02 -32.14
N GLY A 329 10.64 0.81 -32.97
CA GLY A 329 9.81 0.37 -34.10
C GLY A 329 8.42 -0.14 -33.71
N GLY A 330 7.96 0.13 -32.48
CA GLY A 330 6.62 -0.17 -32.00
C GLY A 330 5.59 0.92 -32.32
N THR A 331 4.37 0.79 -31.79
CA THR A 331 3.22 1.66 -32.13
C THR A 331 2.97 2.82 -31.15
N VAL A 332 3.72 2.91 -30.05
CA VAL A 332 3.54 3.95 -29.01
C VAL A 332 4.41 5.15 -29.36
N THR A 333 3.79 6.29 -29.72
CA THR A 333 4.47 7.49 -30.24
C THR A 333 4.58 8.61 -29.19
N CYS A 334 5.22 9.73 -29.54
CA CYS A 334 5.27 10.92 -28.68
C CYS A 334 3.89 11.41 -28.17
N LYS A 335 2.79 11.19 -28.91
CA LYS A 335 1.44 11.59 -28.46
C LYS A 335 1.07 10.92 -27.13
N GLN A 336 1.49 9.67 -26.95
CA GLN A 336 1.24 8.90 -25.75
C GLN A 336 2.12 9.33 -24.56
N CYS A 337 3.27 9.97 -24.80
CA CYS A 337 4.17 10.48 -23.75
C CYS A 337 3.55 11.60 -22.89
N ASP A 338 2.64 12.38 -23.46
CA ASP A 338 1.92 13.47 -22.78
C ASP A 338 0.53 13.04 -22.28
N GLN A 339 -0.03 11.95 -22.85
CA GLN A 339 -1.35 11.43 -22.48
C GLN A 339 -1.32 10.40 -21.35
N PHE A 340 -0.16 9.76 -21.09
CA PHE A 340 -0.06 8.62 -20.19
C PHE A 340 1.25 8.65 -19.38
N SER A 341 1.14 8.82 -18.07
CA SER A 341 2.30 8.84 -17.15
C SER A 341 3.07 7.52 -17.13
N ASN A 342 2.38 6.38 -17.20
CA ASN A 342 3.00 5.06 -17.28
C ASN A 342 3.71 4.82 -18.62
N VAL A 343 3.27 5.44 -19.72
CA VAL A 343 4.05 5.43 -20.98
C VAL A 343 5.41 6.12 -20.76
N ARG A 344 5.45 7.16 -19.93
CA ARG A 344 6.68 7.89 -19.59
C ARG A 344 7.57 7.19 -18.55
N SER A 345 7.04 6.41 -17.61
CA SER A 345 7.85 5.76 -16.55
C SER A 345 8.03 4.25 -16.70
N GLU A 346 7.06 3.53 -17.24
CA GLU A 346 7.04 2.05 -17.26
C GLU A 346 7.24 1.45 -18.65
N MET A 347 7.15 2.26 -19.70
CA MET A 347 7.20 1.80 -21.09
C MET A 347 8.32 2.46 -21.89
N CYS A 348 8.29 3.79 -22.02
CA CYS A 348 9.11 4.55 -22.97
C CYS A 348 9.85 5.73 -22.31
N PRO A 349 10.64 5.52 -21.23
CA PRO A 349 11.27 6.62 -20.48
C PRO A 349 12.31 7.43 -21.25
N VAL A 350 12.97 6.86 -22.27
CA VAL A 350 13.94 7.56 -23.10
C VAL A 350 13.22 8.33 -24.21
N MET A 351 12.33 7.68 -24.95
CA MET A 351 11.49 8.31 -25.97
C MET A 351 10.72 9.51 -25.40
N CYS A 352 10.12 9.36 -24.22
CA CYS A 352 9.35 10.41 -23.55
C CYS A 352 10.20 11.42 -22.74
N GLY A 353 11.53 11.37 -22.85
CA GLY A 353 12.44 12.39 -22.33
C GLY A 353 12.67 12.39 -20.81
N LEU A 354 12.08 11.45 -20.07
CA LEU A 354 12.28 11.29 -18.62
C LEU A 354 13.74 10.89 -18.30
N CYS A 355 14.29 9.99 -19.11
CA CYS A 355 15.64 9.45 -18.98
C CYS A 355 16.54 9.85 -20.14
N ASP A 356 17.86 9.82 -19.92
CA ASP A 356 18.85 9.77 -20.99
C ASP A 356 18.94 8.34 -21.56
N PRO A 357 19.25 8.17 -22.86
CA PRO A 357 19.58 6.87 -23.40
C PRO A 357 20.79 6.29 -22.63
N PRO A 358 20.72 5.04 -22.11
CA PRO A 358 21.88 4.43 -21.48
C PRO A 358 23.05 4.32 -22.48
N CYS A 359 24.27 4.25 -21.95
CA CYS A 359 25.48 4.07 -22.74
C CYS A 359 25.68 5.15 -23.82
N ASN A 360 25.27 6.40 -23.53
CA ASN A 360 25.30 7.55 -24.45
C ASN A 360 24.56 7.31 -25.79
N GLY A 361 23.53 6.47 -25.79
CA GLY A 361 22.76 6.16 -27.00
C GLY A 361 23.42 5.14 -27.93
N LYS A 362 24.29 4.27 -27.40
CA LYS A 362 24.77 3.10 -28.14
C LYS A 362 23.58 2.25 -28.62
N VAL A 363 23.64 1.80 -29.88
CA VAL A 363 22.62 0.92 -30.48
C VAL A 363 23.32 -0.35 -30.99
N CYS A 364 22.68 -1.49 -30.80
CA CYS A 364 23.14 -2.77 -31.33
C CYS A 364 22.36 -3.07 -32.63
N SER A 365 23.09 -3.35 -33.72
CA SER A 365 22.51 -3.62 -35.03
C SER A 365 21.92 -5.03 -35.13
N ASN A 366 21.19 -5.31 -36.21
CA ASN A 366 20.75 -6.66 -36.61
C ASN A 366 20.05 -7.49 -35.51
N GLY A 367 19.30 -6.83 -34.61
CA GLY A 367 18.58 -7.49 -33.51
C GLY A 367 19.44 -7.82 -32.28
N GLY A 368 20.66 -7.28 -32.19
CA GLY A 368 21.46 -7.35 -30.96
C GLY A 368 20.78 -6.64 -29.78
N THR A 369 21.04 -7.13 -28.57
CA THR A 369 20.49 -6.56 -27.32
C THR A 369 21.58 -5.78 -26.57
N LEU A 370 21.28 -4.56 -26.14
CA LEU A 370 22.20 -3.75 -25.32
C LEU A 370 22.02 -4.07 -23.83
N ASP A 371 23.10 -4.47 -23.18
CA ASP A 371 23.20 -4.47 -21.72
C ASP A 371 23.45 -3.03 -21.24
N SER A 372 22.53 -2.49 -20.42
CA SER A 372 22.59 -1.13 -19.88
C SER A 372 23.56 -0.95 -18.70
N GLU A 373 24.11 -2.02 -18.14
CA GLU A 373 25.09 -1.98 -17.06
C GLU A 373 26.53 -2.09 -17.60
N THR A 374 26.77 -3.02 -18.53
CA THR A 374 28.10 -3.21 -19.14
C THR A 374 28.33 -2.34 -20.38
N CYS A 375 27.26 -1.84 -21.01
CA CYS A 375 27.30 -1.15 -22.31
C CYS A 375 27.82 -2.02 -23.46
N GLU A 376 27.73 -3.35 -23.33
CA GLU A 376 28.07 -4.32 -24.36
C GLU A 376 26.85 -4.77 -25.15
N CYS A 377 27.07 -5.15 -26.41
CA CYS A 377 26.01 -5.67 -27.28
C CYS A 377 26.07 -7.20 -27.33
N ALA A 378 25.01 -7.86 -26.85
CA ALA A 378 24.77 -9.28 -27.07
C ALA A 378 24.24 -9.47 -28.50
N CYS A 379 25.10 -9.97 -29.39
CA CYS A 379 24.76 -10.13 -30.81
C CYS A 379 24.14 -11.50 -31.11
N ALA A 380 23.09 -11.52 -31.93
CA ALA A 380 22.55 -12.75 -32.49
C ALA A 380 23.48 -13.27 -33.60
N PRO A 381 23.86 -14.56 -33.62
CA PRO A 381 24.61 -15.14 -34.73
C PRO A 381 23.91 -14.92 -36.09
N PRO A 382 24.65 -14.61 -37.17
CA PRO A 382 26.12 -14.63 -37.29
C PRO A 382 26.82 -13.36 -36.80
N TYR A 383 26.11 -12.36 -36.27
CA TYR A 383 26.69 -11.05 -35.96
C TYR A 383 27.60 -11.06 -34.71
N GLN A 384 28.62 -10.20 -34.70
CA GLN A 384 29.63 -10.15 -33.64
C GLN A 384 29.68 -8.80 -32.89
N PRO A 385 30.08 -8.77 -31.60
CA PRO A 385 30.35 -7.53 -30.87
C PRO A 385 31.47 -6.71 -31.55
N PRO A 386 31.57 -5.37 -31.32
CA PRO A 386 30.94 -4.62 -30.23
C PRO A 386 29.57 -4.00 -30.55
N THR A 387 29.12 -4.08 -31.80
CA THR A 387 27.98 -3.33 -32.35
C THR A 387 26.98 -4.16 -33.18
N CYS A 388 27.26 -5.45 -33.42
CA CYS A 388 26.41 -6.39 -34.16
C CYS A 388 26.12 -6.01 -35.63
N ASP A 389 26.87 -5.06 -36.18
CA ASP A 389 26.83 -4.62 -37.58
C ASP A 389 27.61 -5.56 -38.49
N GLU A 390 28.73 -6.10 -38.01
CA GLU A 390 29.55 -7.10 -38.72
C GLU A 390 29.09 -8.54 -38.45
N ALA A 391 29.21 -9.41 -39.46
CA ALA A 391 28.99 -10.84 -39.35
C ALA A 391 30.30 -11.62 -39.25
N ASP A 392 30.35 -12.61 -38.33
CA ASP A 392 31.42 -13.60 -38.24
C ASP A 392 31.32 -14.58 -39.43
N CYS A 393 31.98 -14.22 -40.52
CA CYS A 393 32.07 -15.03 -41.73
C CYS A 393 33.21 -16.08 -41.70
N SER A 394 33.83 -16.33 -40.54
CA SER A 394 34.87 -17.35 -40.39
C SER A 394 34.35 -18.78 -40.54
N LYS A 395 33.04 -18.99 -40.27
CA LYS A 395 32.39 -20.30 -40.30
C LYS A 395 31.76 -20.57 -41.67
N PRO A 396 31.90 -21.79 -42.23
CA PRO A 396 31.19 -22.17 -43.44
C PRO A 396 29.71 -22.42 -43.16
N ASP A 397 28.87 -22.24 -44.19
CA ASP A 397 27.47 -22.66 -44.19
C ASP A 397 27.32 -24.13 -43.78
N ASN A 398 26.27 -24.43 -43.02
CA ASN A 398 25.93 -25.80 -42.65
C ASN A 398 25.70 -26.69 -43.90
N LYS A 399 26.10 -27.97 -43.85
CA LYS A 399 25.91 -28.92 -44.96
C LYS A 399 24.45 -29.09 -45.41
N ALA A 400 23.47 -28.76 -44.55
CA ALA A 400 22.05 -28.76 -44.90
C ALA A 400 21.61 -27.54 -45.74
N CYS A 401 22.37 -26.44 -45.75
CA CYS A 401 22.00 -25.19 -46.41
C CYS A 401 21.60 -25.32 -47.89
N PRO A 402 22.26 -26.15 -48.73
CA PRO A 402 21.84 -26.35 -50.12
C PRO A 402 20.39 -26.82 -50.27
N ALA A 403 19.88 -27.64 -49.33
CA ALA A 403 18.53 -28.20 -49.38
C ALA A 403 17.42 -27.20 -48.98
N TRP A 404 17.75 -26.07 -48.34
CA TRP A 404 16.76 -25.08 -47.92
C TRP A 404 16.45 -24.06 -49.05
N PRO A 405 15.18 -23.71 -49.31
CA PRO A 405 14.82 -22.63 -50.23
C PRO A 405 15.43 -21.26 -49.84
N LYS A 406 15.67 -20.37 -50.81
CA LYS A 406 16.30 -19.05 -50.53
C LYS A 406 15.40 -18.11 -49.73
N ASP A 407 14.08 -18.24 -49.85
CA ASP A 407 13.09 -17.49 -49.05
C ASP A 407 13.05 -17.92 -47.58
N TYR A 408 13.71 -19.02 -47.19
CA TYR A 408 13.82 -19.39 -45.78
C TYR A 408 14.69 -18.40 -45.00
N CYS A 409 15.62 -17.70 -45.67
CA CYS A 409 16.46 -16.66 -45.07
C CYS A 409 15.66 -15.48 -44.48
N SER A 410 14.46 -15.21 -44.99
CA SER A 410 13.57 -14.16 -44.45
C SER A 410 12.38 -14.70 -43.65
N LYS A 411 12.13 -16.02 -43.68
CA LYS A 411 11.04 -16.68 -42.93
C LYS A 411 11.44 -17.25 -41.57
N TYR A 412 12.69 -17.66 -41.40
CA TYR A 412 13.15 -18.40 -40.23
C TYR A 412 14.45 -17.83 -39.68
N ALA A 413 14.43 -17.26 -38.47
CA ALA A 413 15.58 -16.58 -37.86
C ALA A 413 16.85 -17.46 -37.73
N ASN A 414 16.68 -18.78 -37.58
CA ASN A 414 17.79 -19.73 -37.47
C ASN A 414 18.47 -20.09 -38.82
N VAL A 415 17.96 -19.57 -39.94
CA VAL A 415 18.50 -19.87 -41.28
C VAL A 415 19.63 -18.90 -41.65
N PRO A 416 19.50 -17.58 -41.45
CA PRO A 416 20.63 -16.63 -41.42
C PRO A 416 21.81 -17.08 -40.54
N GLU A 417 21.55 -17.57 -39.34
CA GLU A 417 22.57 -18.11 -38.41
C GLU A 417 23.38 -19.26 -39.03
N LYS A 418 22.69 -20.24 -39.63
CA LYS A 418 23.30 -21.51 -40.07
C LYS A 418 23.80 -21.48 -41.51
N CYS A 419 23.32 -20.52 -42.30
CA CYS A 419 23.57 -20.39 -43.72
C CYS A 419 23.89 -18.93 -44.15
N PRO A 420 24.80 -18.22 -43.45
CA PRO A 420 25.01 -16.79 -43.68
C PRO A 420 25.47 -16.48 -45.11
N LYS A 421 26.21 -17.37 -45.79
CA LYS A 421 26.64 -17.16 -47.18
C LYS A 421 25.47 -17.35 -48.15
N LYS A 422 24.68 -18.43 -48.00
CA LYS A 422 23.48 -18.63 -48.82
C LYS A 422 22.45 -17.51 -48.66
N CYS A 423 22.35 -16.93 -47.47
CA CYS A 423 21.48 -15.78 -47.19
C CYS A 423 22.06 -14.43 -47.64
N GLY A 424 23.30 -14.39 -48.16
CA GLY A 424 23.94 -13.17 -48.65
C GLY A 424 24.39 -12.21 -47.55
N ILE A 425 24.54 -12.70 -46.32
CA ILE A 425 25.07 -11.95 -45.17
C ILE A 425 26.61 -12.02 -45.17
N CYS A 426 27.16 -13.17 -45.57
CA CYS A 426 28.59 -13.39 -45.73
C CYS A 426 28.98 -13.62 -47.21
N PRO A 427 30.18 -13.21 -47.63
CA PRO A 427 30.73 -13.49 -48.96
C PRO A 427 31.18 -14.96 -49.11
#